data_AF-A0A9X4YE27-F1
#
_entry.id   AF-A0A9X4YE27-F1
#
_cell.length_a   1.000
_cell.length_b   1.000
_cell.length_c   1.000
_cell.angle_alpha   90.00
_cell.angle_beta   90.00
_cell.angle_gamma   90.00
#
_symmetry.space_group_name_H-M   'P 1'
#
loop_
_entity.id
_entity.type
_entity.pdbx_description
1 polymer ?
#
loop_
_entity_poly.entity_id
_entity_poly.type
_entity_poly.pdbx_seq_one_letter_code
_entity_poly.pdbx_strand_id
1 'polypeptide(L)' 'MPVSEETLECIQGYTVVRITETNGHGQPELETYALRHEAGGQLDEFADYLDAVKTLNRILFPLPGLPEVRLNKAG' A
#
# COMPACT_ATOMS: atom_id res chain seq x y z
N MET A 1 -16.43 14.78 6.56
CA MET A 1 -16.64 13.44 6.00
C MET A 1 -15.99 12.44 6.96
N PRO A 2 -16.65 11.31 7.29
CA PRO A 2 -16.03 10.27 8.10
C PRO A 2 -14.97 9.54 7.26
N VAL A 3 -13.75 9.49 7.78
CA VAL A 3 -12.64 8.72 7.21
C VAL A 3 -12.39 7.51 8.10
N SER A 4 -12.31 6.33 7.52
CA SER A 4 -11.93 5.09 8.23
C SER A 4 -10.65 4.53 7.66
N GLU A 5 -9.74 4.11 8.53
CA GLU A 5 -8.48 3.47 8.16
C GLU A 5 -8.50 2.00 8.62
N GLU A 6 -8.15 1.10 7.71
CA GLU A 6 -8.05 -0.35 7.97
C GLU A 6 -6.67 -0.85 7.56
N THR A 7 -6.00 -1.57 8.44
CA THR A 7 -4.74 -2.25 8.10
C THR A 7 -5.03 -3.54 7.34
N LEU A 8 -4.53 -3.64 6.11
CA LEU A 8 -4.69 -4.84 5.28
C LEU A 8 -3.54 -5.82 5.45
N GLU A 9 -2.30 -5.32 5.45
CA GLU A 9 -1.10 -6.15 5.50
C GLU A 9 -0.01 -5.46 6.32
N CYS A 10 0.72 -6.21 7.14
CA CYS A 10 1.87 -5.71 7.90
C CYS A 10 3.04 -6.70 7.83
N ILE A 11 4.18 -6.23 7.32
CA ILE A 11 5.38 -7.06 7.07
C ILE A 11 6.64 -6.22 7.33
N GLN A 12 7.53 -6.72 8.19
CA GLN A 12 8.86 -6.13 8.47
C GLN A 12 8.83 -4.63 8.81
N GLY A 13 7.83 -4.17 9.56
CA GLY A 13 7.67 -2.77 9.92
C GLY A 13 7.06 -1.89 8.82
N TYR A 14 6.63 -2.47 7.70
CA TYR A 14 5.81 -1.81 6.69
C TYR A 14 4.36 -2.25 6.80
N THR A 15 3.43 -1.35 6.55
CA THR A 15 2.00 -1.60 6.67
C THR A 15 1.25 -1.01 5.49
N VAL A 16 0.47 -1.82 4.79
CA VAL A 16 -0.50 -1.32 3.81
C VAL A 16 -1.81 -1.04 4.54
N VAL A 17 -2.25 0.22 4.49
CA VAL A 17 -3.53 0.64 5.03
C VAL A 17 -4.47 1.00 3.89
N ARG A 18 -5.75 0.67 4.05
CA ARG A 18 -6.85 1.16 3.23
C ARG A 18 -7.54 2.30 3.96
N ILE A 19 -7.62 3.43 3.29
CA ILE A 19 -8.29 4.64 3.74
C ILE A 19 -9.57 4.75 2.93
N THR A 20 -10.70 4.58 3.60
CA THR A 20 -12.02 4.72 2.99
C THR A 20 -12.63 6.03 3.45
N GLU A 21 -12.87 6.93 2.51
CA GLU A 21 -13.63 8.14 2.74
C GLU A 21 -15.10 7.86 2.43
N THR A 22 -15.98 8.18 3.38
CA THR A 22 -17.42 8.00 3.20
C THR A 22 -18.11 9.34 2.95
N ASN A 23 -19.11 9.32 2.07
CA ASN A 23 -19.95 10.50 1.81
C ASN A 23 -20.91 10.77 2.98
N GLY A 24 -21.73 11.82 2.85
CA GLY A 24 -22.73 12.19 3.87
C GLY A 24 -23.81 11.13 4.15
N HIS A 25 -23.89 10.07 3.35
CA HIS A 25 -24.79 8.93 3.53
C HIS A 25 -24.08 7.69 4.10
N GLY A 26 -22.79 7.79 4.45
CA GLY A 26 -22.00 6.67 4.97
C GLY A 26 -21.60 5.65 3.92
N GLN A 27 -21.74 5.97 2.63
CA GLN A 27 -21.28 5.11 1.53
C GLN A 27 -19.84 5.45 1.17
N PRO A 28 -19.01 4.45 0.79
CA PRO A 28 -17.65 4.71 0.33
C PRO A 28 -17.67 5.56 -0.94
N GLU A 29 -17.02 6.72 -0.89
CA GLU A 29 -16.87 7.66 -2.00
C GLU A 29 -15.48 7.53 -2.63
N LEU A 30 -14.46 7.32 -1.79
CA LEU A 30 -13.08 7.13 -2.23
C LEU A 30 -12.40 6.05 -1.39
N GLU A 31 -11.72 5.12 -2.06
CA GLU A 31 -10.81 4.17 -1.44
C GLU A 31 -9.39 4.51 -1.89
N THR A 32 -8.51 4.80 -0.93
CA THR A 32 -7.09 5.07 -1.16
C THR A 32 -6.27 4.06 -0.37
N TYR A 33 -5.15 3.62 -0.92
CA TYR A 33 -4.24 2.71 -0.24
C TYR A 33 -2.97 3.45 0.10
N ALA A 34 -2.45 3.29 1.30
CA ALA A 34 -1.20 3.92 1.69
C ALA A 34 -0.23 2.89 2.25
N LEU A 35 1.05 3.07 1.94
CA LEU A 35 2.13 2.32 2.56
C LEU A 35 2.70 3.16 3.70
N ARG A 36 2.72 2.60 4.90
CA ARG A 36 3.29 3.21 6.11
C ARG A 36 4.50 2.42 6.57
N HIS A 37 5.48 3.09 7.18
CA HIS A 37 6.57 2.43 7.88
C HIS A 37 6.58 2.83 9.35
N GLU A 38 6.75 1.86 10.24
CA GLU A 38 6.69 2.05 11.70
C GLU A 38 7.70 3.09 12.22
N ALA A 39 8.85 3.23 11.54
CA ALA A 39 9.89 4.17 11.97
C ALA A 39 9.78 5.60 11.38
N GLY A 40 8.85 5.87 10.46
CA GLY A 40 8.91 7.11 9.65
C GLY A 40 7.59 7.69 9.14
N GLY A 41 6.45 7.04 9.38
CA GLY A 41 5.15 7.53 8.92
C GLY A 41 4.78 7.04 7.51
N GLN A 42 3.82 7.71 6.87
CA GLN A 42 3.32 7.37 5.53
C GLN A 42 4.41 7.58 4.50
N LEU A 43 4.73 6.52 3.77
CA LEU A 43 5.74 6.51 2.71
C LEU A 43 5.17 6.96 1.38
N ASP A 44 3.99 6.43 1.03
CA ASP A 44 3.40 6.64 -0.29
C ASP A 44 1.89 6.34 -0.28
N GLU A 45 1.18 6.92 -1.25
CA GLU A 45 -0.26 6.77 -1.49
C GLU A 45 -0.51 6.23 -2.90
N PHE A 46 -1.42 5.27 -2.97
CA PHE A 46 -1.74 4.49 -4.16
C PHE A 46 -3.24 4.53 -4.41
N ALA A 47 -3.59 4.64 -5.69
CA ALA A 47 -4.98 4.52 -6.13
C ALA A 47 -5.50 3.08 -6.04
N ASP A 48 -4.61 2.08 -6.00
CA ASP A 48 -4.98 0.66 -6.02
C ASP A 48 -4.11 -0.16 -5.05
N TYR A 49 -4.74 -1.16 -4.41
CA TYR A 49 -4.08 -2.07 -3.47
C TYR A 49 -2.90 -2.81 -4.11
N LEU A 50 -3.05 -3.23 -5.37
CA LEU A 50 -2.02 -3.97 -6.09
C LEU A 50 -0.75 -3.13 -6.26
N ASP A 51 -0.87 -1.82 -6.44
CA ASP A 51 0.28 -0.93 -6.59
C ASP A 51 0.99 -0.70 -5.24
N ALA A 52 0.23 -0.63 -4.14
CA ALA A 52 0.80 -0.62 -2.79
C ALA A 52 1.58 -1.91 -2.51
N VAL A 53 1.00 -3.08 -2.85
CA VAL A 53 1.63 -4.39 -2.68
C VAL A 53 2.85 -4.57 -3.58
N LYS A 54 2.82 -4.12 -4.84
CA LYS A 54 4.00 -4.14 -5.72
C LYS A 54 5.12 -3.29 -5.15
N THR A 55 4.79 -2.12 -4.61
CA THR A 55 5.78 -1.21 -4.02
C THR A 55 6.37 -1.82 -2.75
N LEU A 56 5.53 -2.37 -1.88
CA LEU A 56 5.97 -3.13 -0.70
C LEU A 56 6.91 -4.26 -1.11
N ASN A 57 6.53 -5.08 -2.08
CA ASN A 57 7.40 -6.15 -2.60
C ASN A 57 8.73 -5.60 -3.14
N ARG A 58 8.72 -4.46 -3.85
CA ARG A 58 9.94 -3.82 -4.34
C ARG A 58 10.83 -3.28 -3.21
N ILE A 59 10.26 -2.85 -2.09
CA ILE A 59 11.04 -2.39 -0.93
C ILE A 59 11.62 -3.59 -0.17
N LEU A 60 10.82 -4.66 -0.04
CA LEU A 60 11.22 -5.88 0.64
C LEU A 60 12.17 -6.77 -0.20
N PHE A 61 12.28 -6.52 -1.51
CA PHE A 61 13.28 -7.14 -2.40
C PHE A 61 14.38 -6.13 -2.79
N PRO A 62 15.65 -6.55 -2.88
CA PRO A 62 16.11 -7.92 -3.03
C PRO A 62 16.62 -8.49 -1.70
N LEU A 63 16.13 -9.69 -1.35
CA LEU A 63 16.88 -10.58 -0.48
C LEU A 63 18.29 -10.76 -1.09
N PRO A 64 19.38 -10.56 -0.32
CA PRO A 64 20.72 -10.80 -0.83
C PRO A 64 20.82 -12.27 -1.28
N GLY A 65 20.89 -12.49 -2.60
CA GLY A 65 21.09 -13.82 -3.20
C GLY A 65 19.99 -14.35 -4.13
N LEU A 66 18.88 -13.64 -4.37
CA LEU A 66 17.92 -14.04 -5.42
C LEU A 66 18.11 -13.20 -6.69
N PRO A 67 18.12 -13.82 -7.88
CA PRO A 67 18.32 -13.11 -9.14
C PRO A 67 17.20 -12.08 -9.33
N GLU A 68 17.59 -10.86 -9.73
CA GLU A 68 16.68 -9.79 -10.12
C GLU A 68 15.75 -10.29 -11.23
N VAL A 69 14.54 -10.74 -10.85
CA VAL A 69 13.51 -11.00 -11.84
C VAL A 69 13.07 -9.64 -12.34
N ARG A 70 13.61 -9.22 -13.49
CA ARG A 70 13.11 -8.05 -14.21
C ARG A 70 11.63 -8.27 -14.45
N LEU A 71 10.79 -7.49 -13.77
CA LEU A 71 9.39 -7.31 -14.17
C LEU A 71 9.43 -6.75 -15.59
N ASN A 72 9.28 -7.63 -16.58
CA ASN A 72 9.08 -7.20 -17.95
C ASN A 72 7.82 -6.32 -17.94
N LYS A 73 8.01 -5.03 -18.24
CA LYS A 73 6.92 -4.19 -18.73
C LYS A 73 6.35 -4.90 -19.95
N ALA A 74 5.16 -5.50 -19.81
CA ALA A 74 4.36 -5.86 -20.96
C ALA A 74 4.03 -4.55 -21.68
N GLY A 75 4.54 -4.43 -22.90
CA GLY A 75 4.19 -3.35 -23.84
C GLY A 75 2.83 -3.59 -24.49
#